data_AF-A0A7Y3JYG4-F1
#
_entry.id   AF-A0A7Y3JYG4-F1
#
_cell.length_a   1.000
_cell.length_b   1.000
_cell.length_c   1.000
_cell.angle_alpha   90.00
_cell.angle_beta   90.00
_cell.angle_gamma   90.00
#
_symmetry.space_group_name_H-M   'P 1'
#
loop_
_entity.id
_entity.type
_entity.pdbx_description
1 polymer ?
#
loop_
_entity_poly.entity_id
_entity_poly.type
_entity_poly.pdbx_seq_one_letter_code
_entity_poly.pdbx_strand_id
1 'polypeptide(L)'
;MTQSIEHSPSQAGEYTKYILWFVYACIIYSIIGFSWGAVMGGVPAFRHFVDYSPHGRLITLAHGHINLLGWVEMAIFASLYYVVPTVSRRQIYSLKLVKVHFWMHNFGLIGMLVFFLSAGLVGGLDTSDDVEKLVSHLMAFVGFFGMLVLSANIIWGYNLYKTTKVGWQKQK
;
A
#
# COMPACT_ATOMS: atom_id res chain seq x y z
N MET A 1 -19.60 3.30 -30.45
CA MET A 1 -20.39 2.42 -29.57
C MET A 1 -19.44 1.54 -28.77
N THR A 2 -19.10 1.96 -27.55
CA THR A 2 -18.43 1.14 -26.55
C THR A 2 -19.48 0.16 -26.03
N GLN A 3 -19.46 -1.10 -26.50
CA GLN A 3 -20.23 -2.15 -25.83
C GLN A 3 -19.69 -2.26 -24.40
N SER A 4 -20.45 -1.74 -23.45
CA SER A 4 -20.19 -1.91 -22.03
C SER A 4 -20.18 -3.40 -21.74
N ILE A 5 -19.09 -3.89 -21.16
CA ILE A 5 -18.98 -5.27 -20.71
C ILE A 5 -20.13 -5.50 -19.71
N GLU A 6 -21.13 -6.29 -20.11
CA GLU A 6 -22.27 -6.61 -19.25
C GLU A 6 -21.78 -7.50 -18.11
N HIS A 7 -21.53 -6.89 -16.96
CA HIS A 7 -21.58 -7.59 -15.68
C HIS A 7 -23.04 -7.87 -15.35
N SER A 8 -23.31 -8.98 -14.64
CA SER A 8 -24.53 -9.04 -13.83
C SER A 8 -24.60 -7.75 -13.01
N PRO A 9 -25.73 -7.03 -12.97
CA PRO A 9 -25.83 -5.70 -12.34
C PRO A 9 -25.23 -5.63 -10.93
N SER A 10 -25.31 -6.73 -10.18
CA SER A 10 -24.74 -6.86 -8.85
C SER A 10 -23.21 -6.94 -8.82
N GLN A 11 -22.59 -7.63 -9.77
CA GLN A 11 -21.13 -7.79 -9.85
C GLN A 11 -20.43 -6.52 -10.34
N ALA A 12 -21.06 -5.75 -11.24
CA ALA A 12 -20.54 -4.44 -11.68
C ALA A 12 -20.49 -3.43 -10.52
N GLY A 13 -21.56 -3.41 -9.70
CA GLY A 13 -21.65 -2.54 -8.54
C GLY A 13 -20.60 -2.86 -7.47
N GLU A 14 -20.46 -4.14 -7.12
CA GLU A 14 -19.44 -4.59 -6.15
C GLU A 14 -18.00 -4.34 -6.66
N TYR A 15 -17.76 -4.49 -7.96
CA TYR A 15 -16.45 -4.21 -8.52
C TYR A 15 -16.06 -2.72 -8.43
N THR A 16 -16.98 -1.85 -8.84
CA THR A 16 -16.81 -0.39 -8.75
C THR A 16 -16.55 0.04 -7.31
N LYS A 17 -17.32 -0.51 -6.37
CA LYS A 17 -17.12 -0.29 -4.94
C LYS A 17 -15.72 -0.66 -4.46
N TYR A 18 -15.17 -1.79 -4.90
CA TYR A 18 -13.79 -2.16 -4.52
C TYR A 18 -12.75 -1.24 -5.13
N ILE A 19 -12.90 -0.79 -6.39
CA ILE A 19 -12.01 0.23 -6.96
C ILE A 19 -12.06 1.51 -6.12
N LEU A 20 -13.26 1.94 -5.73
CA LEU A 20 -13.43 3.11 -4.87
C LEU A 20 -12.76 2.92 -3.49
N TRP A 21 -12.70 1.70 -2.95
CA TRP A 21 -11.93 1.46 -1.72
C TRP A 21 -10.45 1.81 -1.87
N PHE A 22 -9.83 1.45 -3.00
CA PHE A 22 -8.45 1.85 -3.30
C PHE A 22 -8.32 3.37 -3.43
N VAL A 23 -9.29 4.03 -4.07
CA VAL A 23 -9.32 5.51 -4.19
C VAL A 23 -9.45 6.18 -2.83
N TYR A 24 -10.34 5.71 -1.96
CA TYR A 24 -10.50 6.26 -0.62
C TYR A 24 -9.26 6.01 0.25
N ALA A 25 -8.68 4.80 0.18
CA ALA A 25 -7.43 4.50 0.86
C ALA A 25 -6.29 5.42 0.39
N CYS A 26 -6.16 5.61 -0.93
CA CYS A 26 -5.23 6.55 -1.55
C CYS A 26 -5.37 7.96 -0.95
N ILE A 27 -6.58 8.53 -0.98
CA ILE A 27 -6.83 9.86 -0.42
C ILE A 27 -6.46 9.92 1.07
N ILE A 28 -6.88 8.94 1.87
CA ILE A 28 -6.59 8.89 3.31
C ILE A 28 -5.08 8.85 3.56
N TYR A 29 -4.35 7.94 2.92
CA TYR A 29 -2.90 7.83 3.09
C TYR A 29 -2.15 9.06 2.59
N SER A 30 -2.66 9.75 1.57
CA SER A 30 -2.09 11.01 1.09
C SER A 30 -2.17 12.12 2.13
N ILE A 31 -3.33 12.25 2.77
CA ILE A 31 -3.55 13.27 3.79
C ILE A 31 -2.63 12.99 4.97
N ILE A 32 -2.55 11.73 5.42
CA ILE A 32 -1.66 11.33 6.51
C ILE A 32 -0.19 11.57 6.12
N GLY A 33 0.22 11.09 4.95
CA GLY A 33 1.59 11.18 4.45
C GLY A 33 2.04 12.63 4.27
N PHE A 34 1.27 13.48 3.60
CA PHE A 34 1.60 14.89 3.41
C PHE A 34 1.58 15.67 4.72
N SER A 35 0.61 15.41 5.60
CA SER A 35 0.59 16.04 6.93
C SER A 35 1.84 15.67 7.73
N TRP A 36 2.24 14.40 7.71
CA TRP A 36 3.44 13.94 8.39
C TRP A 36 4.71 14.58 7.80
N GLY A 37 4.79 14.69 6.47
CA GLY A 37 5.89 15.38 5.79
C GLY A 37 5.98 16.86 6.16
N ALA A 38 4.83 17.53 6.27
CA ALA A 38 4.76 18.92 6.72
C ALA A 38 5.24 19.09 8.17
N VAL A 39 4.90 18.16 9.07
CA VAL A 39 5.38 18.18 10.46
C VAL A 39 6.89 17.91 10.54
N MET A 40 7.38 16.91 9.82
CA MET A 40 8.83 16.58 9.75
C MET A 40 9.66 17.73 9.19
N GLY A 41 9.17 18.45 8.19
CA GLY A 41 9.90 19.56 7.57
C GLY A 41 9.72 20.89 8.30
N GLY A 42 8.53 21.14 8.85
CA GLY A 42 8.10 22.44 9.37
C GLY A 42 8.36 22.67 10.85
N VAL A 43 8.49 21.60 11.66
CA VAL A 43 8.79 21.72 13.10
C VAL A 43 10.30 21.50 13.31
N PRO A 44 11.09 22.56 13.64
CA PRO A 44 12.55 22.44 13.72
C PRO A 44 13.04 21.39 14.70
N ALA A 45 12.39 21.27 15.87
CA ALA A 45 12.73 20.30 16.88
C ALA A 45 12.54 18.85 16.39
N PHE A 46 11.42 18.59 15.70
CA PHE A 46 11.13 17.25 15.17
C PHE A 46 12.03 16.92 13.98
N ARG A 47 12.30 17.90 13.11
CA ARG A 47 13.27 17.77 12.04
C ARG A 47 14.65 17.38 12.57
N HIS A 48 15.14 18.09 13.59
CA HIS A 48 16.43 17.78 14.21
C HIS A 48 16.46 16.37 14.80
N PHE A 49 15.38 15.93 15.44
CA PHE A 49 15.26 14.56 15.94
C PHE A 49 15.37 13.53 14.79
N VAL A 50 14.60 13.72 13.73
CA VAL A 50 14.61 12.80 12.59
C VAL A 50 15.98 12.74 11.88
N ASP A 51 16.62 13.89 11.69
CA ASP A 51 17.85 14.01 10.88
C ASP A 51 19.11 13.59 11.65
N TYR A 52 19.18 13.85 12.96
CA TYR A 52 20.41 13.69 13.75
C TYR A 52 20.34 12.61 14.84
N SER A 53 19.16 12.06 15.13
CA SER A 53 19.05 10.98 16.12
C SER A 53 19.52 9.63 15.55
N PRO A 54 20.16 8.75 16.35
CA PRO A 54 20.72 7.45 15.93
C PRO A 54 19.75 6.57 15.11
N HIS A 55 18.45 6.62 15.42
CA HIS A 55 17.40 5.90 14.68
C HIS A 55 16.30 6.78 14.11
N GLY A 56 16.46 8.11 14.12
CA GLY A 56 15.47 9.07 13.59
C GLY A 56 15.13 8.83 12.11
N ARG A 57 16.10 8.34 11.32
CA ARG A 57 15.91 8.01 9.90
C ARG A 57 14.87 6.90 9.66
N LEU A 58 14.58 6.04 10.64
CA LEU A 58 13.51 5.05 10.52
C LEU A 58 12.13 5.71 10.40
N ILE A 59 11.93 6.87 11.02
CA ILE A 59 10.69 7.66 10.88
C ILE A 59 10.58 8.22 9.45
N THR A 60 11.70 8.66 8.86
CA THR A 60 11.73 9.07 7.44
C THR A 60 11.41 7.91 6.51
N LEU A 61 11.89 6.71 6.81
CA LEU A 61 11.51 5.51 6.06
C LEU A 61 10.02 5.22 6.20
N ALA A 62 9.43 5.32 7.39
CA ALA A 62 7.98 5.18 7.59
C ALA A 62 7.20 6.16 6.70
N HIS A 63 7.58 7.43 6.72
CA HIS A 63 6.99 8.48 5.87
C HIS A 63 7.12 8.17 4.37
N GLY A 64 8.28 7.67 3.93
CA GLY A 64 8.49 7.25 2.55
C GLY A 64 7.56 6.11 2.14
N HIS A 65 7.40 5.09 3.01
CA HIS A 65 6.57 3.93 2.71
C HIS A 65 5.07 4.27 2.69
N ILE A 66 4.56 5.12 3.59
CA ILE A 66 3.15 5.55 3.52
C ILE A 66 2.87 6.35 2.24
N ASN A 67 3.80 7.17 1.78
CA ASN A 67 3.63 7.92 0.53
C ASN A 67 3.73 7.03 -0.70
N LEU A 68 4.72 6.12 -0.76
CA LEU A 68 4.89 5.25 -1.92
C LEU A 68 3.83 4.13 -1.95
N LEU A 69 3.68 3.37 -0.87
CA LEU A 69 2.80 2.20 -0.81
C LEU A 69 1.35 2.54 -0.46
N GLY A 70 1.12 3.62 0.28
CA GLY A 70 -0.21 4.06 0.69
C GLY A 70 -0.86 5.03 -0.29
N TRP A 71 -0.12 6.03 -0.78
CA TRP A 71 -0.65 7.00 -1.75
C TRP A 71 -0.44 6.54 -3.19
N VAL A 72 0.82 6.49 -3.66
CA VAL A 72 1.13 6.27 -5.09
C VAL A 72 0.64 4.90 -5.56
N GLU A 73 0.94 3.86 -4.80
CA GLU A 73 0.61 2.49 -5.19
C GLU A 73 -0.91 2.23 -5.17
N MET A 74 -1.64 2.79 -4.20
CA MET A 74 -3.12 2.71 -4.19
C MET A 74 -3.74 3.40 -5.41
N ALA A 75 -3.19 4.55 -5.83
CA ALA A 75 -3.62 5.24 -7.04
C ALA A 75 -3.38 4.37 -8.30
N ILE A 76 -2.22 3.72 -8.36
CA ILE A 76 -1.86 2.78 -9.44
C ILE A 76 -2.81 1.58 -9.45
N PHE A 77 -3.11 0.99 -8.30
CA PHE A 77 -4.03 -0.14 -8.21
C PHE A 77 -5.45 0.22 -8.63
N ALA A 78 -5.98 1.34 -8.16
CA ALA A 78 -7.29 1.82 -8.58
C ALA A 78 -7.33 2.03 -10.11
N SER A 79 -6.30 2.68 -10.66
CA SER A 79 -6.19 2.98 -12.08
C SER A 79 -6.06 1.71 -12.92
N LEU A 80 -5.21 0.75 -12.53
CA LEU A 80 -4.99 -0.47 -13.30
C LEU A 80 -6.16 -1.45 -13.18
N TYR A 81 -6.83 -1.51 -12.03
CA TYR A 81 -8.10 -2.22 -11.95
C TYR A 81 -9.16 -1.58 -12.85
N TYR A 82 -9.17 -0.27 -13.08
CA TYR A 82 -10.10 0.31 -14.05
C TYR A 82 -9.68 0.07 -15.52
N VAL A 83 -8.40 0.29 -15.84
CA VAL A 83 -7.89 0.31 -17.22
C VAL A 83 -7.78 -1.10 -17.81
N VAL A 84 -7.21 -2.07 -17.09
CA VAL A 84 -6.92 -3.40 -17.64
C VAL A 84 -8.17 -4.14 -18.12
N PRO A 85 -9.27 -4.23 -17.34
CA PRO A 85 -10.52 -4.85 -17.79
C PRO A 85 -11.14 -4.10 -18.97
N THR A 86 -11.11 -2.77 -18.93
CA THR A 86 -11.64 -1.90 -20.00
C THR A 86 -10.93 -2.14 -21.33
N VAL A 87 -9.59 -2.13 -21.33
CA VAL A 87 -8.78 -2.35 -22.54
C VAL A 87 -8.91 -3.80 -23.02
N SER A 88 -8.95 -4.76 -22.09
CA SER A 88 -9.13 -6.18 -22.42
C SER A 88 -10.56 -6.53 -22.86
N ARG A 89 -11.50 -5.58 -22.77
CA ARG A 89 -12.93 -5.76 -22.96
C ARG A 89 -13.49 -6.97 -22.20
N ARG A 90 -13.00 -7.20 -20.97
CA ARG A 90 -13.42 -8.32 -20.14
C ARG A 90 -13.58 -7.96 -18.68
N GLN A 91 -14.38 -8.77 -18.01
CA GLN A 91 -14.52 -8.73 -16.57
C GLN A 91 -13.21 -9.18 -15.88
N ILE A 92 -12.95 -8.63 -14.71
CA ILE A 92 -11.81 -9.03 -13.87
C ILE A 92 -11.90 -10.52 -13.52
N TYR A 93 -10.75 -11.21 -13.48
CA TYR A 93 -10.71 -12.65 -13.23
C TYR A 93 -11.36 -13.06 -11.89
N SER A 94 -11.07 -12.36 -10.79
CA SER A 94 -11.68 -12.67 -9.49
C SER A 94 -11.84 -11.43 -8.61
N LEU A 95 -13.10 -11.14 -8.22
CA LEU A 95 -13.44 -10.10 -7.24
C LEU A 95 -12.93 -10.44 -5.83
N LYS A 96 -12.91 -11.73 -5.46
CA LYS A 96 -12.39 -12.16 -4.15
C LYS A 96 -10.90 -11.84 -4.01
N LEU A 97 -10.12 -12.01 -5.09
CA LEU A 97 -8.70 -11.67 -5.08
C LEU A 97 -8.47 -10.16 -4.96
N VAL A 98 -9.33 -9.31 -5.55
CA VAL A 98 -9.26 -7.86 -5.35
C VAL A 98 -9.46 -7.49 -3.87
N LYS A 99 -10.45 -8.11 -3.21
CA LYS A 99 -10.71 -7.88 -1.79
C LYS A 99 -9.55 -8.36 -0.90
N VAL A 100 -9.02 -9.55 -1.17
CA VAL A 100 -7.87 -10.11 -0.42
C VAL A 100 -6.65 -9.21 -0.61
N HIS A 101 -6.35 -8.81 -1.85
CA HIS A 101 -5.28 -7.86 -2.14
C HIS A 101 -5.42 -6.57 -1.33
N PHE A 102 -6.59 -5.93 -1.37
CA PHE A 102 -6.84 -4.69 -0.63
C PHE A 102 -6.54 -4.84 0.87
N TRP A 103 -7.12 -5.85 1.53
CA TRP A 103 -6.97 -6.02 2.97
C TRP A 103 -5.56 -6.46 3.37
N MET A 104 -4.96 -7.37 2.60
CA MET A 104 -3.61 -7.85 2.86
C MET A 104 -2.58 -6.73 2.71
N HIS A 105 -2.73 -5.88 1.70
CA HIS A 105 -1.87 -4.72 1.48
C HIS A 105 -2.00 -3.71 2.61
N ASN A 106 -3.23 -3.33 2.97
CA ASN A 106 -3.48 -2.35 4.02
C ASN A 106 -2.98 -2.83 5.39
N PHE A 107 -3.22 -4.11 5.72
CA PHE A 107 -2.72 -4.69 6.96
C PHE A 107 -1.19 -4.77 6.99
N GLY A 108 -0.58 -5.18 5.87
CA GLY A 108 0.86 -5.14 5.67
C GLY A 108 1.44 -3.74 5.88
N LEU A 109 0.87 -2.75 5.22
CA LEU A 109 1.32 -1.36 5.30
C LEU A 109 1.18 -0.78 6.71
N ILE A 110 0.01 -0.91 7.34
CA ILE A 110 -0.22 -0.36 8.69
C ILE A 110 0.75 -0.99 9.69
N GLY A 111 0.91 -2.33 9.65
CA GLY A 111 1.86 -3.01 10.52
C GLY A 111 3.28 -2.48 10.31
N MET A 112 3.73 -2.43 9.05
CA MET A 112 5.04 -1.91 8.69
C MET A 112 5.27 -0.49 9.25
N LEU A 113 4.29 0.41 9.11
CA LEU A 113 4.39 1.79 9.59
C LEU A 113 4.49 1.87 11.11
N VAL A 114 3.67 1.09 11.83
CA VAL A 114 3.67 1.07 13.29
C VAL A 114 5.03 0.61 13.82
N PHE A 115 5.62 -0.43 13.24
CA PHE A 115 6.92 -0.95 13.67
C PHE A 115 8.07 -0.01 13.29
N PHE A 116 8.07 0.61 12.10
CA PHE A 116 9.08 1.61 11.76
C PHE A 116 9.04 2.82 12.70
N LEU A 117 7.85 3.35 12.99
CA LEU A 117 7.68 4.50 13.88
C LEU A 117 8.10 4.16 15.31
N SER A 118 7.72 2.97 15.81
CA SER A 118 8.10 2.51 17.14
C SER A 118 9.62 2.33 17.25
N ALA A 119 10.25 1.70 16.25
CA ALA A 119 11.69 1.50 16.21
C ALA A 119 12.45 2.83 16.13
N GLY A 120 11.97 3.77 15.30
CA GLY A 120 12.58 5.09 15.16
C GLY A 120 12.41 5.98 16.39
N LEU A 121 11.28 5.88 17.10
CA LEU A 121 11.06 6.65 18.32
C LEU A 121 11.87 6.10 19.49
N VAL A 122 11.80 4.78 19.74
CA VAL A 122 12.47 4.16 20.88
C VAL A 122 13.99 4.23 20.71
N GLY A 123 14.51 3.81 19.55
CA GLY A 123 15.94 3.91 19.25
C GLY A 123 16.42 5.35 19.05
N GLY A 124 15.50 6.28 18.80
CA GLY A 124 15.85 7.69 18.66
C GLY A 124 16.04 8.41 19.99
N LEU A 125 15.52 7.85 21.09
CA LEU A 125 15.60 8.43 22.43
C LEU A 125 16.69 7.78 23.29
N ASP A 126 16.96 6.50 23.08
CA ASP A 126 17.97 5.74 23.81
C ASP A 126 18.69 4.77 22.87
N THR A 127 19.98 4.54 23.12
CA THR A 127 20.85 3.63 22.39
C THR A 127 21.56 2.65 23.31
N SER A 128 20.92 2.31 24.44
CA SER A 128 21.36 1.20 25.29
C SER A 128 21.30 -0.13 24.54
N ASP A 129 22.17 -1.08 24.89
CA ASP A 129 22.25 -2.39 24.24
C ASP A 129 20.90 -3.14 24.23
N ASP A 130 20.11 -2.98 25.30
CA ASP A 130 18.75 -3.55 25.41
C ASP A 130 17.78 -2.93 24.40
N VAL A 131 17.88 -1.61 24.18
CA VAL A 131 17.07 -0.89 23.19
C VAL A 131 17.49 -1.24 21.77
N GLU A 132 18.78 -1.35 21.48
CA GLU A 132 19.25 -1.78 20.15
C GLU A 132 18.72 -3.18 19.81
N LYS A 133 18.73 -4.09 20.79
CA LYS A 133 18.14 -5.41 20.63
C LYS A 133 16.63 -5.30 20.37
N LEU A 134 15.90 -4.46 21.10
CA LEU A 134 14.47 -4.24 20.86
C LEU A 134 14.20 -3.69 19.45
N VAL A 135 14.94 -2.67 19.02
CA VAL A 135 14.87 -2.07 17.68
C VAL A 135 15.07 -3.14 16.61
N SER A 136 16.06 -4.02 16.78
CA SER A 136 16.31 -5.13 15.86
C SER A 136 15.09 -6.07 15.73
N HIS A 137 14.43 -6.42 16.84
CA HIS A 137 13.20 -7.23 16.79
C HIS A 137 12.04 -6.49 16.11
N LEU A 138 11.87 -5.19 16.37
CA LEU A 138 10.86 -4.37 15.69
C LEU A 138 11.12 -4.30 14.17
N MET A 139 12.38 -4.20 13.76
CA MET A 139 12.77 -4.22 12.35
C MET A 139 12.52 -5.59 11.69
N ALA A 140 12.62 -6.70 12.43
CA ALA A 140 12.20 -8.01 11.92
C ALA A 140 10.70 -8.04 11.64
N PHE A 141 9.87 -7.43 12.50
CA PHE A 141 8.44 -7.27 12.24
C PHE A 141 8.16 -6.38 11.02
N VAL A 142 8.89 -5.28 10.84
CA VAL A 142 8.82 -4.48 9.60
C VAL A 142 9.01 -5.36 8.37
N GLY A 143 10.02 -6.24 8.38
CA GLY A 143 10.27 -7.19 7.30
C GLY A 143 9.12 -8.17 7.07
N PHE A 144 8.57 -8.74 8.16
CA PHE A 144 7.41 -9.64 8.09
C PHE A 144 6.18 -8.99 7.44
N PHE A 145 5.83 -7.78 7.88
CA PHE A 145 4.72 -7.03 7.31
C PHE A 145 5.00 -6.57 5.87
N GLY A 146 6.26 -6.29 5.53
CA GLY A 146 6.69 -6.03 4.15
C GLY A 146 6.51 -7.22 3.22
N MET A 147 6.74 -8.44 3.71
CA MET A 147 6.46 -9.66 2.94
C MET A 147 4.96 -9.85 2.69
N LEU A 148 4.09 -9.39 3.61
CA LEU A 148 2.65 -9.39 3.38
C LEU A 148 2.26 -8.41 2.26
N VAL A 149 2.83 -7.21 2.25
CA VAL A 149 2.63 -6.24 1.16
C VAL A 149 3.08 -6.83 -0.18
N LEU A 150 4.29 -7.40 -0.22
CA LEU A 150 4.82 -8.04 -1.43
C LEU A 150 3.90 -9.16 -1.93
N SER A 151 3.39 -9.99 -1.02
CA SER A 151 2.46 -11.06 -1.37
C SER A 151 1.13 -10.52 -1.91
N ALA A 152 0.64 -9.40 -1.36
CA ALA A 152 -0.54 -8.70 -1.87
C ALA A 152 -0.31 -8.23 -3.32
N ASN A 153 0.88 -7.72 -3.63
CA ASN A 153 1.28 -7.29 -4.97
C ASN A 153 1.39 -8.45 -5.97
N ILE A 154 1.84 -9.62 -5.51
CA ILE A 154 1.85 -10.84 -6.33
C ILE A 154 0.42 -11.27 -6.66
N ILE A 155 -0.50 -11.24 -5.68
CA ILE A 155 -1.92 -11.56 -5.89
C ILE A 155 -2.55 -10.58 -6.89
N TRP A 156 -2.24 -9.29 -6.75
CA TRP A 156 -2.66 -8.25 -7.66
C TRP A 156 -2.20 -8.52 -9.10
N GLY A 157 -0.90 -8.71 -9.30
CA GLY A 157 -0.30 -9.00 -10.60
C GLY A 157 -0.87 -10.27 -11.24
N TYR A 158 -1.07 -11.32 -10.45
CA TYR A 158 -1.70 -12.57 -10.90
C TYR A 158 -3.14 -12.34 -11.39
N ASN A 159 -3.93 -11.58 -10.64
CA ASN A 159 -5.32 -11.28 -11.00
C ASN A 159 -5.41 -10.51 -12.32
N LEU A 160 -4.52 -9.52 -12.52
CA LEU A 160 -4.45 -8.76 -13.78
C LEU A 160 -3.95 -9.64 -14.94
N TYR A 161 -2.88 -10.41 -14.75
CA TYR A 161 -2.34 -11.31 -15.78
C TYR A 161 -3.37 -12.33 -16.27
N LYS A 162 -4.14 -12.94 -15.36
CA LYS A 162 -5.20 -13.88 -15.72
C LYS A 162 -6.33 -13.18 -16.49
N THR A 163 -6.61 -11.92 -16.16
CA THR A 163 -7.61 -11.11 -16.86
C THR A 163 -7.20 -10.87 -18.33
N THR A 164 -5.93 -10.52 -18.58
CA THR A 164 -5.41 -10.25 -19.94
C THR A 164 -5.19 -11.50 -20.78
N LYS A 165 -4.59 -12.57 -20.21
CA LYS A 165 -4.28 -13.81 -20.93
C LYS A 165 -5.52 -14.48 -21.50
N VAL A 166 -6.59 -14.52 -20.71
CA VAL A 166 -7.88 -15.07 -21.15
C VAL A 166 -8.46 -14.20 -22.27
N GLY A 167 -8.26 -12.87 -22.21
CA GLY A 167 -8.59 -11.88 -23.25
C GLY A 167 -8.01 -12.20 -24.62
N TRP A 168 -6.69 -12.33 -24.70
CA TRP A 168 -5.94 -12.58 -25.94
C TRP A 168 -6.36 -13.88 -26.66
N GLN A 169 -6.69 -14.92 -25.91
CA GLN A 169 -7.02 -16.23 -26.49
C GLN A 169 -8.37 -16.34 -27.21
N LYS A 170 -9.31 -15.37 -27.07
CA LYS A 170 -10.57 -15.39 -27.85
C LYS A 170 -10.59 -14.38 -29.01
N GLN A 171 -9.48 -13.70 -29.29
CA GLN A 171 -9.34 -12.85 -30.47
C GLN A 171 -8.58 -13.54 -31.63
N LYS A 172 -8.10 -14.76 -31.41
CA LYS A 172 -7.74 -15.72 -32.46
C LYS A 172 -8.90 -16.67 -32.67
#